data_AF-A0A2V9PVG5-F1
#
_entry.id   AF-A0A2V9PVG5-F1
#
_cell.length_a   1.000
_cell.length_b   1.000
_cell.length_c   1.000
_cell.angle_alpha   90.00
_cell.angle_beta   90.00
_cell.angle_gamma   90.00
#
_symmetry.space_group_name_H-M   'P 1'
#
loop_
_entity.id
_entity.type
_entity.pdbx_description
1 polymer ?
#
loop_
_entity_poly.entity_id
_entity_poly.type
_entity_poly.pdbx_seq_one_letter_code
_entity_poly.pdbx_strand_id
1 'polypeptide(L)'
;MVHKLAIVAFNLALAASCLAQDGLVIRTNNKQGRPSDAESVYISACSAVEREFRINRPIRPRLTLVIGADENRAYWGAREIRLTEWDPYLFAQGVVIFAFQDLLPDEEGMAVAKRAVTWADSTVDAKRLAK
;
A
#
# COMPACT_ATOMS: atom_id res chain seq x y z
N MET A 1 -36.86 37.97 -13.52
CA MET A 1 -35.60 37.52 -14.15
C MET A 1 -34.58 37.13 -13.06
N VAL A 2 -34.97 36.28 -12.10
CA VAL A 2 -34.14 35.93 -10.92
C VAL A 2 -34.13 34.40 -10.67
N HIS A 3 -35.13 33.67 -11.18
CA HIS A 3 -35.25 32.22 -11.01
C HIS A 3 -34.38 31.37 -11.95
N LYS A 4 -33.75 31.95 -12.98
CA LYS A 4 -32.92 31.19 -13.95
C LYS A 4 -31.46 31.02 -13.50
N LEU A 5 -30.98 31.81 -12.53
CA LEU A 5 -29.60 31.72 -12.04
C LEU A 5 -29.40 30.63 -10.96
N ALA A 6 -30.44 30.26 -10.22
CA ALA A 6 -30.34 29.25 -9.17
C ALA A 6 -30.18 27.81 -9.70
N ILE A 7 -30.70 27.53 -10.91
CA ILE A 7 -30.69 26.17 -11.49
C ILE A 7 -29.33 25.84 -12.12
N VAL A 8 -28.57 26.85 -12.56
CA VAL A 8 -27.26 26.65 -13.18
C VAL A 8 -26.19 26.33 -12.14
N ALA A 9 -26.31 26.85 -10.91
CA ALA A 9 -25.34 26.58 -9.84
C ALA A 9 -25.44 25.15 -9.25
N PHE A 10 -26.60 24.50 -9.35
CA PHE A 10 -26.80 23.16 -8.78
C PHE A 10 -26.23 22.02 -9.65
N ASN A 11 -26.00 22.27 -10.95
CA ASN A 11 -25.51 21.24 -11.88
C ASN A 11 -23.97 21.15 -11.96
N LEU A 12 -23.23 22.07 -11.35
CA LEU A 12 -21.76 22.04 -11.35
C LEU A 12 -21.14 21.27 -10.15
N ALA A 13 -21.94 20.80 -9.19
CA ALA A 13 -21.44 20.18 -7.97
C ALA A 13 -21.33 18.63 -8.00
N LEU A 14 -21.66 17.98 -9.12
CA LEU A 14 -21.68 16.51 -9.21
C LEU A 14 -20.44 15.89 -9.89
N ALA A 15 -19.44 16.69 -10.28
CA ALA A 15 -18.22 16.20 -10.94
C ALA A 15 -17.04 15.93 -9.99
N ALA A 16 -17.28 15.81 -8.68
CA ALA A 16 -16.23 15.57 -7.68
C ALA A 16 -16.51 14.32 -6.85
N SER A 17 -16.65 13.16 -7.50
CA SER A 17 -16.52 11.87 -6.81
C SER A 17 -16.00 10.78 -7.74
N CYS A 18 -14.92 11.08 -8.46
CA CYS A 18 -13.94 10.04 -8.70
C CYS A 18 -13.08 9.95 -7.43
N LEU A 19 -13.61 9.30 -6.38
CA LEU A 19 -12.74 8.79 -5.33
C LEU A 19 -11.89 7.73 -6.03
N ALA A 20 -10.68 8.11 -6.41
CA ALA A 20 -9.66 7.21 -6.90
C ALA A 20 -9.35 6.21 -5.77
N GLN A 21 -10.17 5.16 -5.65
CA GLN A 21 -9.86 3.95 -4.89
C GLN A 21 -8.79 3.16 -5.67
N ASP A 22 -7.63 3.78 -5.90
CA ASP A 22 -6.67 3.25 -6.88
C ASP A 22 -5.75 2.15 -6.30
N GLY A 23 -6.01 1.74 -5.05
CA GLY A 23 -5.20 0.72 -4.38
C GLY A 23 -5.92 -0.17 -3.35
N LEU A 24 -7.08 0.21 -2.80
CA LEU A 24 -7.75 -0.58 -1.76
C LEU A 24 -9.17 -0.99 -2.19
N VAL A 25 -9.39 -2.30 -2.30
CA VAL A 25 -10.73 -2.90 -2.42
C VAL A 25 -11.11 -3.50 -1.07
N ILE A 26 -12.35 -3.31 -0.60
CA ILE A 26 -12.83 -3.94 0.64
C ILE A 26 -13.99 -4.85 0.31
N ARG A 27 -13.88 -6.11 0.74
CA ARG A 27 -14.90 -7.14 0.66
C ARG A 27 -15.26 -7.56 2.08
N THR A 28 -16.54 -7.53 2.41
CA THR A 28 -17.04 -8.03 3.69
C THR A 28 -17.99 -9.19 3.44
N ASN A 29 -18.06 -10.14 4.37
CA ASN A 29 -19.19 -11.06 4.40
C ASN A 29 -20.46 -10.31 4.86
N ASN A 30 -21.65 -10.79 4.46
CA ASN A 30 -22.93 -10.11 4.73
C ASN A 30 -23.26 -9.89 6.23
N LYS A 31 -22.44 -10.40 7.15
CA LYS A 31 -22.64 -10.27 8.60
C LYS A 31 -21.79 -9.16 9.24
N GLN A 32 -20.71 -8.74 8.57
CA GLN A 32 -19.80 -7.71 9.07
C GLN A 32 -19.91 -6.45 8.22
N GLY A 33 -20.04 -5.29 8.87
CA GLY A 33 -20.07 -3.98 8.21
C GLY A 33 -18.71 -3.62 7.62
N ARG A 34 -18.71 -2.78 6.58
CA ARG A 34 -17.47 -2.19 6.04
C ARG A 34 -16.83 -1.30 7.12
N PRO A 35 -15.55 -1.52 7.49
CA PRO A 35 -14.88 -0.63 8.44
C PRO A 35 -14.76 0.78 7.86
N SER A 36 -15.20 1.78 8.63
CA SER A 36 -15.21 3.18 8.19
C SER A 36 -13.82 3.83 8.17
N ASP A 37 -12.89 3.27 8.93
CA ASP A 37 -11.51 3.75 9.11
C ASP A 37 -10.49 3.03 8.22
N ALA A 38 -10.86 1.94 7.53
CA ALA A 38 -9.94 1.13 6.75
C ALA A 38 -9.14 1.93 5.69
N GLU A 39 -9.78 2.89 5.04
CA GLU A 39 -9.09 3.76 4.07
C GLU A 39 -8.07 4.68 4.73
N SER A 40 -8.41 5.23 5.90
CA SER A 40 -7.48 6.07 6.68
C SER A 40 -6.28 5.26 7.18
N VAL A 41 -6.52 4.03 7.67
CA VAL A 41 -5.45 3.11 8.10
C VAL A 41 -4.54 2.74 6.92
N TYR A 42 -5.13 2.43 5.76
CA TYR A 42 -4.37 2.13 4.53
C TYR A 42 -3.46 3.29 4.12
N ILE A 43 -3.99 4.51 4.04
CA ILE A 43 -3.21 5.70 3.68
C ILE A 43 -2.11 5.96 4.72
N SER A 44 -2.45 5.86 6.01
CA SER A 44 -1.48 6.09 7.10
C SER A 44 -0.33 5.08 7.08
N ALA A 45 -0.63 3.81 6.85
CA ALA A 45 0.38 2.77 6.71
C ALA A 45 1.31 3.01 5.51
N CYS A 46 0.75 3.41 4.36
CA CYS A 46 1.55 3.78 3.19
C CYS A 46 2.48 4.97 3.49
N SER A 47 1.95 6.04 4.09
CA SER A 47 2.72 7.23 4.45
C SER A 47 3.78 6.97 5.52
N ALA A 48 3.53 6.02 6.43
CA ALA A 48 4.55 5.58 7.38
C ALA A 48 5.75 4.94 6.65
N VAL A 49 5.51 4.06 5.67
CA VAL A 49 6.58 3.46 4.85
C VAL A 49 7.33 4.52 4.04
N GLU A 50 6.60 5.43 3.39
CA GLU A 50 7.21 6.52 2.61
C GLU A 50 8.17 7.35 3.46
N ARG A 51 7.75 7.71 4.68
CA ARG A 51 8.55 8.49 5.61
C ARG A 51 9.77 7.71 6.12
N GLU A 52 9.56 6.46 6.51
CA GLU A 52 10.61 5.61 7.10
C GLU A 52 11.75 5.38 6.11
N PHE A 53 11.42 5.12 4.84
CA PHE A 53 12.41 4.82 3.80
C PHE A 53 12.78 6.02 2.92
N ARG A 54 12.32 7.24 3.29
CA ARG A 54 12.57 8.49 2.54
C ARG A 54 12.20 8.37 1.07
N ILE A 55 11.08 7.74 0.78
CA ILE A 55 10.60 7.52 -0.58
C ILE A 55 9.98 8.80 -1.11
N ASN A 56 10.52 9.30 -2.23
CA ASN A 56 10.07 10.57 -2.85
C ASN A 56 8.86 10.40 -3.79
N ARG A 57 8.31 9.18 -3.91
CA ARG A 57 7.16 8.84 -4.74
C ARG A 57 6.07 8.17 -3.89
N PRO A 58 4.78 8.39 -4.17
CA PRO A 58 3.73 7.73 -3.42
C PRO A 58 3.76 6.22 -3.63
N ILE A 59 3.66 5.45 -2.54
CA ILE A 59 3.50 3.98 -2.56
C ILE A 59 2.05 3.65 -2.21
N ARG A 60 1.30 3.08 -3.14
CA ARG A 60 -0.12 2.72 -2.95
C ARG A 60 -0.34 1.30 -3.45
N PRO A 61 -0.05 0.28 -2.63
CA PRO A 61 -0.11 -1.09 -3.08
C PRO A 61 -1.56 -1.48 -3.37
N ARG A 62 -1.79 -2.07 -4.56
CA ARG A 62 -3.08 -2.62 -4.92
C ARG A 62 -3.37 -3.86 -4.10
N LEU A 63 -4.37 -3.82 -3.22
CA LEU A 63 -4.72 -4.95 -2.37
C LEU A 63 -6.22 -4.99 -2.06
N THR A 64 -6.68 -6.18 -1.68
CA THR A 64 -8.06 -6.42 -1.26
C THR A 64 -8.09 -6.78 0.23
N LEU A 65 -8.80 -5.99 1.02
CA LEU A 65 -9.15 -6.35 2.39
C LEU A 65 -10.41 -7.23 2.39
N VAL A 66 -10.31 -8.43 2.97
CA VAL A 66 -11.44 -9.36 3.14
C VAL A 66 -11.75 -9.49 4.63
N ILE A 67 -12.96 -9.13 5.03
CA ILE A 67 -13.43 -9.14 6.42
C ILE A 67 -14.43 -10.28 6.62
N GLY A 68 -14.22 -11.06 7.67
CA GLY A 68 -15.02 -12.24 8.00
C GLY A 68 -14.55 -13.52 7.31
N ALA A 69 -13.23 -13.66 7.15
CA ALA A 69 -12.58 -14.87 6.67
C ALA A 69 -12.40 -15.92 7.80
N ASP A 70 -11.95 -17.12 7.43
CA ASP A 70 -11.75 -18.22 8.39
C ASP A 70 -10.52 -18.01 9.30
N GLU A 71 -9.52 -17.25 8.84
CA GLU A 71 -8.29 -16.95 9.58
C GLU A 71 -7.70 -15.59 9.17
N ASN A 72 -6.89 -15.01 10.06
CA ASN A 72 -6.12 -13.79 9.80
C ASN A 72 -4.86 -14.13 8.99
N ARG A 73 -4.80 -13.73 7.72
CA ARG A 73 -3.66 -14.03 6.84
C ARG A 73 -3.54 -13.06 5.66
N ALA A 74 -2.30 -12.73 5.30
CA ALA A 74 -1.98 -12.09 4.02
C ALA A 74 -1.69 -13.15 2.92
N TYR A 75 -2.40 -13.05 1.79
CA TYR A 75 -2.27 -13.92 0.63
C TYR A 75 -1.57 -13.17 -0.50
N TRP A 76 -0.27 -13.43 -0.66
CA TRP A 76 0.61 -12.71 -1.61
C TRP A 76 0.13 -12.82 -3.06
N GLY A 77 -0.18 -14.04 -3.53
CA GLY A 77 -0.56 -14.27 -4.92
C GLY A 77 -1.85 -13.57 -5.35
N ALA A 78 -2.78 -13.36 -4.42
CA ALA A 78 -4.05 -12.65 -4.67
C ALA A 78 -4.00 -11.18 -4.22
N ARG A 79 -2.91 -10.76 -3.59
CA ARG A 79 -2.78 -9.45 -2.91
C ARG A 79 -3.96 -9.18 -1.98
N GLU A 80 -4.29 -10.17 -1.16
CA GLU A 80 -5.42 -10.12 -0.22
C GLU A 80 -4.92 -10.08 1.22
N ILE A 81 -5.51 -9.22 2.05
CA ILE A 81 -5.40 -9.26 3.51
C ILE A 81 -6.74 -9.77 4.02
N ARG A 82 -6.77 -10.98 4.56
CA ARG A 82 -7.98 -11.59 5.10
C ARG A 82 -7.95 -11.50 6.62
N LEU A 83 -9.03 -11.03 7.21
CA LEU A 83 -9.22 -10.93 8.64
C LEU A 83 -10.53 -11.61 9.07
N THR A 84 -10.52 -12.28 10.22
CA THR A 84 -11.70 -12.88 10.86
C THR A 84 -12.68 -11.81 11.34
N GLU A 85 -12.12 -10.70 11.84
CA GLU A 85 -12.82 -9.50 12.29
C GLU A 85 -11.98 -8.27 11.96
N TRP A 86 -12.56 -7.07 12.07
CA TRP A 86 -11.79 -5.86 11.80
C TRP A 86 -10.71 -5.64 12.86
N ASP A 87 -9.46 -5.73 12.44
CA ASP A 87 -8.29 -5.37 13.23
C ASP A 87 -7.44 -4.37 12.42
N PRO A 88 -7.42 -3.07 12.79
CA PRO A 88 -6.69 -2.05 12.05
C PRO A 88 -5.17 -2.25 12.13
N TYR A 89 -4.66 -2.87 13.20
CA TYR A 89 -3.22 -3.10 13.36
C TYR A 89 -2.74 -4.25 12.48
N LEU A 90 -3.48 -5.37 12.44
CA LEU A 90 -3.18 -6.47 11.51
C LEU A 90 -3.33 -6.04 10.05
N PHE A 91 -4.36 -5.23 9.75
CA PHE A 91 -4.50 -4.65 8.41
C PHE A 91 -3.29 -3.78 8.06
N ALA A 92 -2.90 -2.85 8.93
CA ALA A 92 -1.74 -1.98 8.70
C ALA A 92 -0.43 -2.77 8.49
N GLN A 93 -0.20 -3.84 9.27
CA GLN A 93 0.95 -4.73 9.06
C GLN A 93 0.95 -5.33 7.65
N GLY A 94 -0.18 -5.85 7.20
CA GLY A 94 -0.31 -6.39 5.84
C GLY A 94 -0.04 -5.32 4.78
N VAL A 95 -0.60 -4.13 4.92
CA VAL A 95 -0.38 -3.00 4.00
C VAL A 95 1.11 -2.65 3.92
N VAL A 96 1.80 -2.57 5.05
CA VAL A 96 3.24 -2.30 5.11
C VAL A 96 4.04 -3.34 4.33
N ILE A 97 3.75 -4.63 4.50
CA ILE A 97 4.49 -5.69 3.80
C ILE A 97 4.25 -5.63 2.28
N PHE A 98 3.01 -5.38 1.83
CA PHE A 98 2.73 -5.19 0.41
C PHE A 98 3.39 -3.91 -0.15
N ALA A 99 3.47 -2.84 0.63
CA ALA A 99 4.18 -1.62 0.24
C ALA A 99 5.68 -1.87 0.02
N PHE A 100 6.30 -2.75 0.82
CA PHE A 100 7.70 -3.15 0.61
C PHE A 100 7.91 -3.96 -0.67
N GLN A 101 6.98 -4.86 -1.01
CA GLN A 101 7.06 -5.61 -2.27
C GLN A 101 7.02 -4.68 -3.48
N ASP A 102 6.18 -3.65 -3.43
CA ASP A 102 6.08 -2.67 -4.52
C ASP A 102 7.27 -1.69 -4.54
N LEU A 103 7.96 -1.52 -3.41
CA LEU A 103 9.18 -0.71 -3.33
C LEU A 103 10.38 -1.40 -4.00
N LEU A 104 10.46 -2.74 -3.89
CA LEU A 104 11.55 -3.52 -4.45
C LEU A 104 10.99 -4.66 -5.33
N PRO A 105 10.54 -4.36 -6.57
CA PRO A 105 10.10 -5.37 -7.52
C PRO A 105 11.18 -6.43 -7.74
N ASP A 106 10.79 -7.66 -8.10
CA ASP A 106 11.67 -8.82 -8.18
C ASP A 106 12.98 -8.55 -8.96
N GLU A 107 12.91 -7.86 -10.11
CA GLU A 107 14.09 -7.52 -10.91
C GLU A 107 15.05 -6.56 -10.18
N GLU A 108 14.51 -5.52 -9.53
CA GLU A 108 15.29 -4.58 -8.75
C GLU A 108 15.90 -5.28 -7.52
N GLY A 109 15.14 -6.18 -6.89
CA GLY A 109 15.60 -7.02 -5.79
C GLY A 109 16.76 -7.91 -6.19
N MET A 110 16.69 -8.58 -7.35
CA MET A 110 17.80 -9.38 -7.88
C MET A 110 19.04 -8.53 -8.17
N ALA A 111 18.85 -7.31 -8.70
CA ALA A 111 19.97 -6.40 -8.95
C ALA A 111 20.64 -5.95 -7.64
N VAL A 112 19.86 -5.65 -6.59
CA VAL A 112 20.39 -5.36 -5.24
C VAL A 112 21.16 -6.56 -4.69
N ALA A 113 20.59 -7.75 -4.75
CA ALA A 113 21.24 -8.97 -4.26
C ALA A 113 22.57 -9.22 -4.96
N LYS A 114 22.61 -9.10 -6.30
CA LYS A 114 23.85 -9.23 -7.08
C LYS A 114 24.91 -8.23 -6.65
N ARG A 115 24.54 -6.96 -6.44
CA ARG A 115 25.46 -5.92 -5.97
C ARG A 115 26.02 -6.27 -4.58
N ALA A 116 25.17 -6.73 -3.66
CA ALA A 116 25.59 -7.09 -2.31
C ALA A 116 26.66 -8.21 -2.32
N VAL A 117 26.45 -9.26 -3.12
CA VAL A 117 27.45 -10.33 -3.29
C VAL A 117 28.74 -9.79 -3.91
N THR A 118 28.62 -9.01 -4.99
CA THR A 118 29.79 -8.43 -5.68
C THR A 118 30.63 -7.56 -4.74
N TRP A 119 29.99 -6.75 -3.88
CA TRP A 119 30.69 -5.94 -2.90
C TRP A 119 31.40 -6.77 -1.84
N ALA A 120 30.76 -7.84 -1.35
CA ALA A 120 31.41 -8.75 -0.40
C ALA A 120 32.68 -9.38 -1.01
N ASP A 121 32.60 -9.83 -2.27
CA ASP A 121 33.71 -10.44 -2.99
C ASP A 121 34.80 -9.45 -3.40
N SER A 122 34.49 -8.16 -3.45
CA SER A 122 35.42 -7.10 -3.87
C SER A 122 36.31 -6.56 -2.73
N THR A 123 36.34 -7.22 -1.57
CA THR A 123 37.22 -6.82 -0.47
C THR A 123 38.67 -7.25 -0.73
N VAL A 124 39.58 -6.28 -0.83
CA VAL A 124 41.03 -6.53 -0.97
C VAL A 124 41.68 -6.30 0.39
N ASP A 125 42.52 -7.25 0.83
CA ASP A 125 43.35 -7.08 2.04
C ASP A 125 44.30 -5.89 1.85
N ALA A 126 44.11 -4.84 2.65
CA ALA A 126 44.91 -3.63 2.62
C ALA A 126 46.42 -3.88 2.83
N LYS A 127 46.79 -4.98 3.51
CA LYS A 127 48.21 -5.38 3.67
C LYS A 127 48.86 -5.76 2.34
N ARG A 128 48.09 -6.16 1.33
CA ARG A 128 48.60 -6.48 -0.02
C ARG A 128 48.89 -5.23 -0.87
N LEU A 129 48.42 -4.06 -0.44
CA LEU A 129 48.58 -2.79 -1.16
C LEU A 129 49.69 -1.89 -0.57
N ALA A 130 50.21 -2.20 0.61
CA ALA A 130 51.36 -1.53 1.18
C ALA A 130 52.66 -2.17 0.64
N LYS A 131 53.16 -1.65 -0.48
CA LYS A 131 54.45 -2.04 -1.06
C LYS A 131 55.34 -0.82 -1.22
#